data_AF-A0A7C7ECA1-F1
#
_entry.id   AF-A0A7C7ECA1-F1
#
_cell.length_a   1.000
_cell.length_b   1.000
_cell.length_c   1.000
_cell.angle_alpha   90.00
_cell.angle_beta   90.00
_cell.angle_gamma   90.00
#
_symmetry.space_group_name_H-M   'P 1'
#
loop_
_entity.id
_entity.type
_entity.pdbx_description
1 polymer ?
#
loop_
_entity_poly.entity_id
_entity_poly.type
_entity_poly.pdbx_seq_one_letter_code
_entity_poly.pdbx_strand_id
1 'polypeptide(L)'
;MAEKRYLDEFLESYDVNKMSLNGTCESDENPIGRNSALQYMDDIMKQKIIMITKHKLQRRNLIIRYAVAVCILLALLSSFIPNTPAYALRQKILSYIPGIGVVESMDETDIVTGVLAEPVKVTDDDKFVEIKSAFLRGNVLAITGLTNVGIKDAKHFDTVKEFKEFYSGETAPDIYLVQGHERTKAGQRIWTGPSYETSVYRTDAYFYIDNNKITDTFVFEMDGFKKQIKILLTPAKTGMDPEEIGNAAVIDDVMIFAHSIREKDIVEVLISIVAPSDFKNPRSYLFDDEADLFKSGVYLTDQSGTRYEPDNELRKSRDSEINYFYFHVPEDRQGLKLVIPQIIFKRDYKENNIIISMPKENKETCINEKIQLGSHCISMDKASLIPAGSEILPGEFKAANCLMIEASATTEIGSRESVLRIIPDIQVMNSLFHLMPVSQSIYAEFWDLKLHSGYSLIHFDDLEETKKIIINFSAELSMTGPWEIQLDGK
;
A
#
# COMPACT_ATOMS: atom_id res chain seq x y z
N MET A 1 -59.36 -14.51 -13.13
CA MET A 1 -60.81 -14.19 -13.20
C MET A 1 -61.18 -13.15 -14.26
N ALA A 2 -60.33 -12.17 -14.59
CA ALA A 2 -60.64 -11.15 -15.61
C ALA A 2 -60.55 -11.61 -17.08
N GLU A 3 -59.86 -12.73 -17.35
CA GLU A 3 -59.58 -13.18 -18.72
C GLU A 3 -60.74 -13.95 -19.38
N LYS A 4 -61.61 -14.60 -18.57
CA LYS A 4 -62.84 -15.24 -19.07
C LYS A 4 -63.91 -14.23 -19.47
N ARG A 5 -64.07 -13.14 -18.69
CA ARG A 5 -65.06 -12.08 -18.96
C ARG A 5 -64.90 -11.43 -20.34
N TYR A 6 -63.66 -11.23 -20.79
CA TYR A 6 -63.38 -10.60 -22.09
C TYR A 6 -63.67 -11.51 -23.28
N LEU A 7 -63.57 -12.84 -23.11
CA LEU A 7 -63.89 -13.80 -24.16
C LEU A 7 -65.41 -13.99 -24.28
N ASP A 8 -66.11 -13.98 -23.14
CA ASP A 8 -67.57 -14.10 -23.08
C ASP A 8 -68.26 -12.84 -23.65
N GLU A 9 -67.79 -11.63 -23.33
CA GLU A 9 -68.26 -10.37 -23.96
C GLU A 9 -67.96 -10.30 -25.47
N PHE A 10 -66.86 -10.93 -25.92
CA PHE A 10 -66.49 -10.99 -27.34
C PHE A 10 -67.46 -11.88 -28.13
N LEU A 11 -67.85 -13.04 -27.57
CA LEU A 11 -68.79 -13.96 -28.20
C LEU A 11 -70.22 -13.39 -28.23
N GLU A 12 -70.67 -12.70 -27.17
CA GLU A 12 -71.96 -12.00 -27.16
C GLU A 12 -72.04 -10.90 -28.23
N SER A 13 -70.96 -10.14 -28.44
CA SER A 13 -70.91 -9.09 -29.47
C SER A 13 -70.92 -9.63 -30.91
N TYR A 14 -70.53 -10.90 -31.10
CA TYR A 14 -70.48 -11.56 -32.40
C TYR A 14 -71.86 -12.11 -32.80
N ASP A 15 -72.65 -12.60 -31.82
CA ASP A 15 -74.02 -13.09 -32.06
C ASP A 15 -75.02 -11.93 -32.28
N VAL A 16 -74.87 -10.81 -31.57
CA VAL A 16 -75.72 -9.62 -31.76
C VAL A 16 -75.59 -9.04 -33.18
N ASN A 17 -74.41 -9.12 -33.78
CA ASN A 17 -74.16 -8.63 -35.15
C ASN A 17 -74.60 -9.60 -36.26
N LYS A 18 -74.84 -10.88 -35.95
CA LYS A 18 -75.50 -11.81 -36.90
C LYS A 18 -77.02 -11.61 -36.94
N MET A 19 -77.62 -11.18 -35.83
CA MET A 19 -79.06 -10.94 -35.74
C MET A 19 -79.52 -9.68 -36.48
N SER A 20 -78.65 -8.68 -36.71
CA SER A 20 -78.99 -7.47 -37.49
C SER A 20 -78.90 -7.66 -39.01
N LEU A 21 -78.48 -8.83 -39.48
CA LEU A 21 -78.34 -9.16 -40.91
C LEU A 21 -79.58 -9.84 -41.53
N ASN A 22 -80.61 -10.16 -40.74
CA ASN A 22 -81.87 -10.76 -41.22
C ASN A 22 -83.10 -9.89 -40.86
N GLY A 23 -83.13 -8.65 -41.33
CA GLY A 23 -84.27 -7.73 -41.19
C GLY A 23 -84.54 -6.95 -42.48
N THR A 24 -85.42 -7.50 -43.31
CA THR A 24 -86.32 -6.90 -44.34
C THR A 24 -86.09 -5.48 -44.90
N CYS A 25 -86.08 -5.43 -46.25
CA CYS A 25 -86.64 -4.42 -47.20
C CYS A 25 -86.16 -2.96 -47.05
N GLU A 26 -85.85 -2.15 -48.06
CA GLU A 26 -86.10 -2.15 -49.51
C GLU A 26 -85.23 -1.01 -50.09
N SER A 27 -84.95 -1.07 -51.40
CA SER A 27 -84.52 0.03 -52.28
C SER A 27 -83.10 0.63 -52.18
N ASP A 28 -82.59 0.88 -53.38
CA ASP A 28 -81.51 1.76 -53.82
C ASP A 28 -80.05 1.29 -53.82
N GLU A 29 -79.61 1.11 -55.06
CA GLU A 29 -78.27 0.83 -55.53
C GLU A 29 -77.29 1.93 -55.08
N ASN A 30 -76.32 1.55 -54.25
CA ASN A 30 -75.08 2.30 -54.18
C ASN A 30 -73.89 1.37 -53.86
N PRO A 31 -73.14 0.88 -54.87
CA PRO A 31 -72.00 -0.02 -54.67
C PRO A 31 -70.84 0.65 -53.93
N ILE A 32 -70.82 1.99 -53.89
CA ILE A 32 -69.74 2.79 -53.32
C ILE A 32 -69.85 2.87 -51.80
N GLY A 33 -71.07 2.89 -51.25
CA GLY A 33 -71.33 2.94 -49.81
C GLY A 33 -70.98 1.63 -49.09
N ARG A 34 -71.32 0.47 -49.68
CA ARG A 34 -70.99 -0.85 -49.09
C ARG A 34 -69.49 -1.13 -49.03
N ASN A 35 -68.74 -0.76 -50.06
CA ASN A 35 -67.28 -0.92 -50.07
C ASN A 35 -66.60 -0.01 -49.05
N SER A 36 -67.10 1.22 -48.86
CA SER A 36 -66.57 2.13 -47.83
C SER A 36 -66.86 1.66 -46.40
N ALA A 37 -68.04 1.07 -46.14
CA ALA A 37 -68.40 0.51 -44.83
C ALA A 37 -67.62 -0.78 -44.51
N LEU A 38 -67.39 -1.63 -45.52
CA LEU A 38 -66.55 -2.83 -45.37
C LEU A 38 -65.06 -2.48 -45.17
N GLN A 39 -64.54 -1.49 -45.90
CA GLN A 39 -63.18 -0.96 -45.66
C GLN A 39 -63.04 -0.35 -44.27
N TYR A 40 -64.03 0.43 -43.84
CA TYR A 40 -64.04 1.04 -42.51
C TYR A 40 -64.09 -0.01 -41.38
N MET A 41 -64.88 -1.06 -41.54
CA MET A 41 -64.93 -2.17 -40.58
C MET A 41 -63.65 -3.03 -40.58
N ASP A 42 -63.03 -3.24 -41.74
CA ASP A 42 -61.75 -3.95 -41.87
C ASP A 42 -60.60 -3.13 -41.23
N ASP A 43 -60.59 -1.81 -41.41
CA ASP A 43 -59.63 -0.92 -40.78
C ASP A 43 -59.81 -0.85 -39.25
N ILE A 44 -61.05 -0.86 -38.75
CA ILE A 44 -61.33 -0.96 -37.30
C ILE A 44 -60.85 -2.29 -36.73
N MET A 45 -61.08 -3.40 -37.44
CA MET A 45 -60.59 -4.72 -37.02
C MET A 45 -59.06 -4.79 -37.02
N LYS A 46 -58.40 -4.28 -38.06
CA LYS A 46 -56.93 -4.20 -38.13
C LYS A 46 -56.37 -3.35 -37.00
N GLN A 47 -56.98 -2.20 -36.70
CA GLN A 47 -56.56 -1.36 -35.58
C GLN A 47 -56.73 -2.07 -34.23
N LYS A 48 -57.84 -2.79 -34.00
CA LYS A 48 -58.03 -3.57 -32.77
C LYS A 48 -57.04 -4.73 -32.65
N ILE A 49 -56.78 -5.46 -33.73
CA ILE A 49 -55.78 -6.54 -33.74
C ILE A 49 -54.38 -5.99 -33.46
N ILE A 50 -54.00 -4.86 -34.09
CA ILE A 50 -52.73 -4.19 -33.83
C ILE A 50 -52.66 -3.74 -32.37
N MET A 51 -53.74 -3.19 -31.79
CA MET A 51 -53.77 -2.75 -30.40
C MET A 51 -53.63 -3.91 -29.41
N ILE A 52 -54.33 -5.03 -29.63
CA ILE A 52 -54.22 -6.25 -28.80
C ILE A 52 -52.83 -6.87 -28.93
N THR A 53 -52.28 -6.92 -30.15
CA THR A 53 -50.95 -7.47 -30.42
C THR A 53 -49.87 -6.59 -29.80
N LYS A 54 -50.02 -5.27 -29.87
CA LYS A 54 -49.15 -4.29 -29.21
C LYS A 54 -49.23 -4.41 -27.68
N HIS A 55 -50.41 -4.62 -27.10
CA HIS A 55 -50.57 -4.87 -25.66
C HIS A 55 -49.91 -6.19 -25.21
N LYS A 56 -50.05 -7.26 -26.00
CA LYS A 56 -49.39 -8.55 -25.72
C LYS A 56 -47.86 -8.43 -25.84
N LEU A 57 -47.35 -7.74 -26.86
CA LEU A 57 -45.91 -7.46 -27.01
C LEU A 57 -45.36 -6.56 -25.89
N GLN A 58 -46.11 -5.54 -25.47
CA GLN A 58 -45.72 -4.68 -24.36
C GLN A 58 -45.65 -5.44 -23.04
N ARG A 59 -46.62 -6.31 -22.73
CA ARG A 59 -46.55 -7.18 -21.54
C ARG A 59 -45.38 -8.15 -21.59
N ARG A 60 -45.10 -8.74 -22.75
CA ARG A 60 -43.97 -9.67 -22.93
C ARG A 60 -42.63 -8.96 -22.78
N ASN A 61 -42.50 -7.75 -23.32
CA ASN A 61 -41.33 -6.88 -23.12
C ASN A 61 -41.19 -6.41 -21.66
N LEU A 62 -42.30 -6.17 -20.95
CA LEU A 62 -42.27 -5.84 -19.52
C LEU A 62 -41.71 -7.00 -18.70
N ILE A 63 -42.19 -8.23 -18.95
CA ILE A 63 -41.73 -9.44 -18.25
C ILE A 63 -40.24 -9.71 -18.55
N ILE A 64 -39.80 -9.56 -19.80
CA ILE A 64 -38.38 -9.69 -20.17
C ILE A 64 -37.54 -8.63 -19.46
N ARG A 65 -38.02 -7.37 -19.39
CA ARG A 65 -37.33 -6.30 -18.64
C ARG A 65 -37.23 -6.61 -17.15
N TYR A 66 -38.28 -7.15 -16.52
CA TYR A 66 -38.22 -7.56 -15.12
C TYR A 66 -37.29 -8.76 -14.89
N ALA A 67 -37.30 -9.75 -15.79
CA ALA A 67 -36.38 -10.89 -15.70
C ALA A 67 -34.92 -10.45 -15.84
N VAL A 68 -34.63 -9.56 -16.80
CA VAL A 68 -33.29 -8.96 -16.96
C VAL A 68 -32.92 -8.13 -15.74
N ALA A 69 -33.83 -7.30 -15.21
CA ALA A 69 -33.59 -6.51 -14.01
C ALA A 69 -33.29 -7.40 -12.80
N VAL A 70 -34.03 -8.50 -12.61
CA VAL A 70 -33.79 -9.46 -11.52
C VAL A 70 -32.45 -10.19 -11.70
N CYS A 71 -32.08 -10.58 -12.93
CA CYS A 71 -30.76 -11.16 -13.19
C CYS A 71 -29.62 -10.16 -12.93
N ILE A 72 -29.80 -8.89 -13.29
CA ILE A 72 -28.85 -7.81 -12.99
C ILE A 72 -28.77 -7.58 -11.48
N LEU A 73 -29.91 -7.58 -10.77
CA LEU A 73 -29.95 -7.44 -9.31
C LEU A 73 -29.28 -8.62 -8.61
N LEU A 74 -29.47 -9.85 -9.10
CA LEU A 74 -28.80 -11.05 -8.61
C LEU A 74 -27.29 -11.03 -8.91
N ALA A 75 -26.88 -10.56 -10.08
CA ALA A 75 -25.47 -10.32 -10.42
C ALA A 75 -24.83 -9.23 -9.54
N LEU A 76 -25.56 -8.15 -9.25
CA LEU A 76 -25.13 -7.11 -8.33
C LEU A 76 -25.04 -7.62 -6.89
N LEU A 77 -26.06 -8.32 -6.39
CA LEU A 77 -26.06 -8.88 -5.04
C LEU A 77 -24.97 -9.94 -4.88
N SER A 78 -24.75 -10.82 -5.87
CA SER A 78 -23.64 -11.77 -5.85
C SER A 78 -22.27 -11.09 -5.89
N SER A 79 -22.15 -9.89 -6.46
CA SER A 79 -20.91 -9.09 -6.40
C SER A 79 -20.55 -8.56 -5.01
N PHE A 80 -21.41 -8.75 -4.00
CA PHE A 80 -21.13 -8.49 -2.59
C PHE A 80 -20.94 -9.78 -1.76
N ILE A 81 -21.10 -10.96 -2.37
CA ILE A 81 -20.90 -12.26 -1.73
C ILE A 81 -19.49 -12.76 -2.10
N PRO A 82 -18.59 -13.01 -1.11
CA PRO A 82 -17.26 -13.56 -1.37
C PRO A 82 -17.33 -14.89 -2.14
N ASN A 83 -16.32 -15.19 -2.96
CA ASN A 83 -16.18 -16.43 -3.75
C ASN A 83 -17.23 -16.67 -4.85
N THR A 84 -17.77 -15.60 -5.45
CA THR A 84 -18.58 -15.71 -6.68
C THR A 84 -17.84 -15.15 -7.90
N PRO A 85 -18.13 -15.63 -9.12
CA PRO A 85 -17.55 -15.06 -10.36
C PRO A 85 -17.84 -13.56 -10.52
N ALA A 86 -18.99 -13.09 -10.03
CA ALA A 86 -19.38 -11.68 -10.07
C ALA A 86 -18.56 -10.81 -9.11
N TYR A 87 -18.23 -11.33 -7.92
CA TYR A 87 -17.33 -10.68 -6.97
C TYR A 87 -15.91 -10.54 -7.54
N ALA A 88 -15.39 -11.60 -8.16
CA ALA A 88 -14.08 -11.58 -8.80
C ALA A 88 -14.02 -10.59 -9.98
N LEU A 89 -15.07 -10.55 -10.81
CA LEU A 89 -15.17 -9.59 -11.91
C LEU A 89 -15.24 -8.14 -11.41
N ARG A 90 -16.00 -7.86 -10.34
CA ARG A 90 -16.08 -6.53 -9.72
C ARG A 90 -14.73 -6.08 -9.18
N GLN A 91 -14.04 -6.91 -8.41
CA GLN A 91 -12.71 -6.61 -7.90
C GLN A 91 -11.74 -6.32 -9.05
N LYS A 92 -11.81 -7.11 -10.12
CA LYS A 92 -10.99 -6.93 -11.32
C LYS A 92 -11.33 -5.66 -12.11
N ILE A 93 -12.59 -5.21 -12.15
CA ILE A 93 -12.98 -3.95 -12.83
C ILE A 93 -12.60 -2.74 -11.97
N LEU A 94 -12.82 -2.80 -10.66
CA LEU A 94 -12.49 -1.72 -9.74
C LEU A 94 -10.98 -1.54 -9.57
N SER A 95 -10.18 -2.60 -9.73
CA SER A 95 -8.72 -2.50 -9.76
C SER A 95 -8.16 -1.74 -10.97
N TYR A 96 -8.96 -1.43 -11.99
CA TYR A 96 -8.54 -0.64 -13.16
C TYR A 96 -8.96 0.84 -13.08
N ILE A 97 -9.65 1.27 -12.04
CA ILE A 97 -10.08 2.67 -11.86
C ILE A 97 -9.36 3.25 -10.64
N PRO A 98 -8.31 4.07 -10.82
CA PRO A 98 -7.70 4.80 -9.72
C PRO A 98 -8.74 5.74 -9.10
N GLY A 99 -8.95 5.67 -7.78
CA GLY A 99 -9.69 6.70 -7.04
C GLY A 99 -11.21 6.58 -6.91
N ILE A 100 -11.85 5.44 -7.22
CA ILE A 100 -13.26 5.20 -6.86
C ILE A 100 -13.36 4.03 -5.87
N GLY A 101 -12.93 4.29 -4.64
CA GLY A 101 -13.32 3.58 -3.43
C GLY A 101 -14.09 4.56 -2.54
N VAL A 102 -15.19 4.11 -1.94
CA VAL A 102 -16.04 4.91 -1.04
C VAL A 102 -15.18 5.54 0.05
N VAL A 103 -15.22 6.87 0.14
CA VAL A 103 -14.58 7.66 1.19
C VAL A 103 -15.35 7.41 2.50
N GLU A 104 -14.89 6.44 3.27
CA GLU A 104 -14.98 6.50 4.72
C GLU A 104 -13.71 7.18 5.24
N SER A 105 -13.89 8.10 6.19
CA SER A 105 -12.91 9.06 6.71
C SER A 105 -11.47 8.54 6.86
N MET A 106 -10.53 9.31 6.30
CA MET A 106 -9.12 8.94 6.06
C MET A 106 -8.14 9.17 7.22
N ASP A 107 -8.58 9.45 8.46
CA ASP A 107 -7.63 10.03 9.43
C ASP A 107 -6.94 9.04 10.39
N GLU A 108 -7.36 7.76 10.50
CA GLU A 108 -6.71 6.80 11.42
C GLU A 108 -6.56 5.35 10.90
N THR A 109 -7.20 4.98 9.78
CA THR A 109 -7.29 3.58 9.31
C THR A 109 -6.22 3.15 8.28
N ASP A 110 -5.40 4.08 7.80
CA ASP A 110 -4.40 3.81 6.73
C ASP A 110 -2.99 3.50 7.23
N ILE A 111 -2.77 3.54 8.54
CA ILE A 111 -1.44 3.35 9.11
C ILE A 111 -1.21 1.87 9.37
N VAL A 112 -0.09 1.34 8.88
CA VAL A 112 0.38 0.00 9.25
C VAL A 112 0.75 0.01 10.74
N THR A 113 0.05 -0.80 11.53
CA THR A 113 0.18 -0.89 12.99
C THR A 113 1.10 -2.01 13.46
N GLY A 114 1.43 -2.97 12.59
CA GLY A 114 2.36 -4.04 12.92
C GLY A 114 3.06 -4.64 11.70
N VAL A 115 4.29 -5.09 11.86
CA VAL A 115 5.13 -5.69 10.82
C VAL A 115 5.80 -6.96 11.31
N LEU A 116 6.04 -7.94 10.44
CA LEU A 116 6.75 -9.18 10.77
C LEU A 116 8.11 -8.90 11.40
N ALA A 117 8.33 -9.45 12.59
CA ALA A 117 9.60 -9.34 13.31
C ALA A 117 10.75 -9.99 12.51
N GLU A 118 10.54 -11.22 12.03
CA GLU A 118 11.53 -11.96 11.24
C GLU A 118 10.82 -12.94 10.27
N PRO A 119 11.38 -13.21 9.07
CA PRO A 119 10.87 -14.24 8.17
C PRO A 119 10.79 -15.62 8.85
N VAL A 120 9.68 -16.31 8.68
CA VAL A 120 9.45 -17.62 9.31
C VAL A 120 9.36 -18.71 8.26
N LYS A 121 10.27 -19.69 8.32
CA LYS A 121 10.24 -20.88 7.47
C LYS A 121 9.94 -22.13 8.29
N VAL A 122 8.87 -22.83 7.94
CA VAL A 122 8.49 -24.12 8.53
C VAL A 122 8.61 -25.20 7.45
N THR A 123 9.32 -26.27 7.77
CA THR A 123 9.51 -27.43 6.88
C THR A 123 8.81 -28.67 7.44
N ASP A 124 8.16 -29.44 6.58
CA ASP A 124 7.56 -30.74 6.89
C ASP A 124 7.95 -31.72 5.79
N ASP A 125 8.86 -32.63 6.12
CA ASP A 125 9.59 -33.48 5.18
C ASP A 125 10.19 -32.67 4.03
N ASP A 126 9.55 -32.76 2.87
CA ASP A 126 10.01 -32.27 1.60
C ASP A 126 9.14 -31.09 1.10
N LYS A 127 8.19 -30.67 1.95
CA LYS A 127 7.32 -29.50 1.81
C LYS A 127 7.78 -28.38 2.75
N PHE A 128 7.50 -27.15 2.38
CA PHE A 128 7.74 -26.01 3.25
C PHE A 128 6.74 -24.88 3.02
N VAL A 129 6.57 -24.06 4.06
CA VAL A 129 5.90 -22.76 4.00
C VAL A 129 6.84 -21.75 4.61
N GLU A 130 7.14 -20.68 3.87
CA GLU A 130 8.00 -19.59 4.29
C GLU A 130 7.22 -18.28 4.21
N ILE A 131 6.90 -17.66 5.35
CA ILE A 131 6.34 -16.31 5.40
C ILE A 131 7.50 -15.32 5.37
N LYS A 132 7.58 -14.58 4.27
CA LYS A 132 8.65 -13.60 4.04
C LYS A 132 8.31 -12.23 4.58
N SER A 133 7.05 -11.85 4.51
CA SER A 133 6.57 -10.58 5.05
C SER A 133 5.14 -10.73 5.58
N ALA A 134 4.80 -9.90 6.55
CA ALA A 134 3.46 -9.77 7.11
C ALA A 134 3.28 -8.38 7.68
N PHE A 135 2.11 -7.76 7.48
CA PHE A 135 1.80 -6.49 8.12
C PHE A 135 0.32 -6.41 8.49
N LEU A 136 0.02 -5.59 9.50
CA LEU A 136 -1.32 -5.33 9.99
C LEU A 136 -1.67 -3.86 9.71
N ARG A 137 -2.79 -3.63 9.02
CA ARG A 137 -3.35 -2.29 8.78
C ARG A 137 -4.79 -2.28 9.24
N GLY A 138 -5.07 -1.50 10.29
CA GLY A 138 -6.34 -1.56 11.01
C GLY A 138 -6.67 -3.00 11.39
N ASN A 139 -7.68 -3.57 10.71
CA ASN A 139 -8.20 -4.91 10.96
C ASN A 139 -7.71 -5.94 9.93
N VAL A 140 -6.85 -5.55 8.98
CA VAL A 140 -6.41 -6.42 7.89
C VAL A 140 -4.98 -6.88 8.13
N LEU A 141 -4.79 -8.18 8.34
CA LEU A 141 -3.48 -8.81 8.33
C LEU A 141 -3.21 -9.35 6.93
N ALA A 142 -2.15 -8.85 6.31
CA ALA A 142 -1.68 -9.34 5.03
C ALA A 142 -0.36 -10.08 5.21
N ILE A 143 -0.20 -11.22 4.54
CA ILE A 143 1.02 -12.02 4.54
C ILE A 143 1.43 -12.37 3.12
N THR A 144 2.75 -12.44 2.89
CA THR A 144 3.33 -12.99 1.66
C THR A 144 4.31 -14.09 2.03
N GLY A 145 4.25 -15.17 1.26
CA GLY A 145 5.15 -16.29 1.44
C GLY A 145 5.50 -17.05 0.18
N LEU A 146 6.47 -17.95 0.34
CA LEU A 146 6.85 -18.96 -0.63
C LEU A 146 6.49 -20.35 -0.09
N THR A 147 6.03 -21.21 -0.97
CA THR A 147 5.70 -22.59 -0.61
C THR A 147 5.75 -23.51 -1.83
N ASN A 148 5.86 -24.81 -1.58
CA ASN A 148 5.71 -25.88 -2.58
C ASN A 148 4.57 -26.86 -2.23
N VAL A 149 3.75 -26.53 -1.22
CA VAL A 149 2.61 -27.34 -0.76
C VAL A 149 1.53 -27.37 -1.84
N GLY A 150 0.92 -28.54 -2.08
CA GLY A 150 -0.09 -28.76 -3.13
C GLY A 150 0.49 -29.07 -4.51
N ILE A 151 1.61 -28.44 -4.88
CA ILE A 151 2.28 -28.68 -6.17
C ILE A 151 3.06 -30.00 -6.15
N LYS A 152 3.72 -30.29 -5.04
CA LYS A 152 4.53 -31.50 -4.93
C LYS A 152 3.72 -32.80 -5.04
N ASP A 153 2.48 -32.77 -4.53
CA ASP A 153 1.57 -33.90 -4.63
C ASP A 153 0.96 -34.03 -6.04
N ALA A 154 0.90 -32.93 -6.80
CA ALA A 154 0.32 -32.89 -8.14
C ALA A 154 1.16 -33.65 -9.18
N LYS A 155 2.44 -33.95 -8.90
CA LYS A 155 3.43 -34.61 -9.78
C LYS A 155 3.68 -33.95 -11.14
N HIS A 156 2.66 -33.52 -11.90
CA HIS A 156 2.64 -32.64 -13.08
C HIS A 156 1.21 -32.07 -13.25
N PHE A 157 1.06 -30.86 -13.81
CA PHE A 157 -0.24 -30.43 -14.32
C PHE A 157 -0.46 -31.07 -15.69
N ASP A 158 -1.41 -32.00 -15.81
CA ASP A 158 -1.65 -32.78 -17.03
C ASP A 158 -2.34 -31.92 -18.11
N THR A 159 -2.97 -30.81 -17.71
CA THR A 159 -3.68 -29.91 -18.64
C THR A 159 -3.46 -28.43 -18.34
N VAL A 160 -3.57 -27.60 -19.38
CA VAL A 160 -3.62 -26.13 -19.27
C VAL A 160 -4.77 -25.65 -18.36
N LYS A 161 -5.83 -26.46 -18.23
CA LYS A 161 -6.97 -26.17 -17.36
C LYS A 161 -6.57 -26.29 -15.88
N GLU A 162 -5.99 -27.42 -15.48
CA GLU A 162 -5.52 -27.62 -14.09
C GLU A 162 -4.48 -26.59 -13.67
N PHE A 163 -3.58 -26.22 -14.59
CA PHE A 163 -2.62 -25.16 -14.38
C PHE A 163 -3.32 -23.80 -14.12
N LYS A 164 -4.34 -23.45 -14.92
CA LYS A 164 -5.12 -22.21 -14.71
C LYS A 164 -5.92 -22.22 -13.41
N GLU A 165 -6.53 -23.36 -13.06
CA GLU A 165 -7.29 -23.53 -11.82
C GLU A 165 -6.38 -23.34 -10.60
N PHE A 166 -5.15 -23.85 -10.65
CA PHE A 166 -4.16 -23.64 -9.59
C PHE A 166 -3.82 -22.16 -9.42
N TYR A 167 -3.45 -21.45 -10.50
CA TYR A 167 -3.14 -20.02 -10.44
C TYR A 167 -4.32 -19.15 -10.03
N SER A 168 -5.54 -19.56 -10.34
CA SER A 168 -6.75 -18.84 -9.90
C SER A 168 -7.01 -18.99 -8.40
N GLY A 169 -6.25 -19.84 -7.70
CA GLY A 169 -6.45 -20.13 -6.28
C GLY A 169 -7.57 -21.14 -6.02
N GLU A 170 -8.15 -21.76 -7.07
CA GLU A 170 -9.24 -22.74 -6.94
C GLU A 170 -8.75 -24.09 -6.42
N THR A 171 -7.54 -24.51 -6.81
CA THR A 171 -6.95 -25.80 -6.41
C THR A 171 -5.71 -25.65 -5.55
N ALA A 172 -5.29 -24.42 -5.27
CA ALA A 172 -4.20 -24.18 -4.33
C ALA A 172 -4.67 -24.40 -2.89
N PRO A 173 -3.78 -24.89 -2.00
CA PRO A 173 -4.17 -25.17 -0.63
C PRO A 173 -4.51 -23.88 0.11
N ASP A 174 -5.64 -23.91 0.82
CA ASP A 174 -6.13 -22.77 1.57
C ASP A 174 -5.26 -22.47 2.78
N ILE A 175 -5.04 -21.19 3.06
CA ILE A 175 -4.37 -20.70 4.27
C ILE A 175 -5.42 -20.21 5.26
N TYR A 176 -5.25 -20.56 6.53
CA TYR A 176 -6.16 -20.21 7.61
C TYR A 176 -5.39 -19.56 8.76
N LEU A 177 -5.98 -18.51 9.33
CA LEU A 177 -5.57 -17.94 10.60
C LEU A 177 -6.29 -18.68 11.74
N VAL A 178 -5.52 -19.15 12.72
CA VAL A 178 -6.01 -19.89 13.90
C VAL A 178 -5.97 -18.98 15.12
N GLN A 179 -7.14 -18.71 15.70
CA GLN A 179 -7.28 -17.91 16.91
C GLN A 179 -8.14 -18.68 17.93
N GLY A 180 -7.48 -19.30 18.91
CA GLY A 180 -8.15 -20.16 19.89
C GLY A 180 -8.74 -21.40 19.22
N HIS A 181 -10.07 -21.50 19.18
CA HIS A 181 -10.81 -22.58 18.50
C HIS A 181 -11.36 -22.17 17.13
N GLU A 182 -11.17 -20.92 16.71
CA GLU A 182 -11.65 -20.42 15.43
C GLU A 182 -10.58 -20.53 14.35
N ARG A 183 -11.03 -20.87 13.13
CA ARG A 183 -10.19 -21.01 11.93
C ARG A 183 -10.77 -20.11 10.83
N THR A 184 -10.08 -19.02 10.52
CA THR A 184 -10.51 -18.02 9.53
C THR A 184 -9.76 -18.22 8.23
N LYS A 185 -10.48 -18.55 7.16
CA LYS A 185 -9.90 -18.73 5.82
C LYS A 185 -9.45 -17.39 5.24
N ALA A 186 -8.28 -17.36 4.61
CA ALA A 186 -7.77 -16.18 3.92
C ALA A 186 -8.54 -15.87 2.63
N GLY A 187 -8.58 -14.59 2.25
CA GLY A 187 -8.62 -14.25 0.84
C GLY A 187 -7.22 -14.46 0.26
N GLN A 188 -7.04 -15.41 -0.67
CA GLN A 188 -5.72 -15.78 -1.19
C GLN A 188 -5.53 -15.40 -2.65
N ARG A 189 -4.31 -15.02 -3.01
CA ARG A 189 -3.91 -14.72 -4.39
C ARG A 189 -2.54 -15.36 -4.67
N ILE A 190 -2.47 -16.12 -5.77
CA ILE A 190 -1.22 -16.70 -6.26
C ILE A 190 -0.65 -15.78 -7.33
N TRP A 191 0.58 -15.30 -7.11
CA TRP A 191 1.21 -14.28 -7.96
C TRP A 191 2.13 -14.87 -9.01
N THR A 192 2.97 -15.80 -8.59
CA THR A 192 3.83 -16.60 -9.45
C THR A 192 3.37 -18.03 -9.31
N GLY A 193 3.18 -18.75 -10.41
CA GLY A 193 3.02 -20.18 -10.25
C GLY A 193 4.35 -20.87 -10.13
N PRO A 194 4.33 -22.20 -10.02
CA PRO A 194 5.53 -22.96 -9.78
C PRO A 194 6.57 -22.66 -10.83
N SER A 195 7.78 -22.34 -10.38
CA SER A 195 8.94 -22.61 -11.22
C SER A 195 8.92 -24.10 -11.59
N TYR A 196 8.99 -24.42 -12.88
CA TYR A 196 9.06 -25.80 -13.36
C TYR A 196 10.25 -26.57 -12.76
N GLU A 197 11.29 -25.85 -12.34
CA GLU A 197 12.52 -26.43 -11.80
C GLU A 197 12.44 -26.67 -10.29
N THR A 198 11.80 -25.76 -9.53
CA THR A 198 11.81 -25.82 -8.06
C THR A 198 10.47 -26.22 -7.44
N SER A 199 9.39 -26.21 -8.22
CA SER A 199 8.00 -26.43 -7.73
C SER A 199 7.59 -25.48 -6.61
N VAL A 200 8.26 -24.33 -6.49
CA VAL A 200 7.96 -23.29 -5.50
C VAL A 200 7.13 -22.19 -6.17
N TYR A 201 6.09 -21.74 -5.49
CA TYR A 201 5.22 -20.66 -5.90
C TYR A 201 5.07 -19.62 -4.78
N ARG A 202 4.63 -18.42 -5.16
CA ARG A 202 4.38 -17.30 -4.26
C ARG A 202 2.90 -17.16 -3.96
N THR A 203 2.58 -17.00 -2.69
CA THR A 203 1.21 -16.80 -2.21
C THR A 203 1.11 -15.55 -1.35
N ASP A 204 0.05 -14.80 -1.56
CA ASP A 204 -0.40 -13.74 -0.67
C ASP A 204 -1.72 -14.15 -0.02
N ALA A 205 -1.87 -13.84 1.26
CA ALA A 205 -3.09 -14.10 2.01
C ALA A 205 -3.47 -12.89 2.85
N TYR A 206 -4.77 -12.59 2.85
CA TYR A 206 -5.37 -11.47 3.55
C TYR A 206 -6.41 -11.98 4.53
N PHE A 207 -6.33 -11.52 5.77
CA PHE A 207 -7.25 -11.87 6.85
C PHE A 207 -7.90 -10.60 7.38
N TYR A 208 -9.22 -10.61 7.48
CA TYR A 208 -9.94 -9.62 8.26
C TYR A 208 -10.08 -10.12 9.69
N ILE A 209 -9.58 -9.35 10.65
CA ILE A 209 -9.48 -9.71 12.07
C ILE A 209 -10.37 -8.75 12.86
N ASP A 210 -11.18 -9.30 13.74
CA ASP A 210 -11.96 -8.48 14.68
C ASP A 210 -11.01 -7.69 15.60
N ASN A 211 -11.27 -6.41 15.84
CA ASN A 211 -10.40 -5.54 16.64
C ASN A 211 -10.02 -6.09 18.02
N ASN A 212 -10.90 -6.87 18.64
CA ASN A 212 -10.68 -7.49 19.95
C ASN A 212 -9.82 -8.77 19.89
N LYS A 213 -9.46 -9.25 18.70
CA LYS A 213 -8.64 -10.44 18.45
C LYS A 213 -7.26 -10.09 17.87
N ILE A 214 -6.95 -8.81 17.70
CA ILE A 214 -5.63 -8.37 17.27
C ILE A 214 -4.64 -8.66 18.40
N THR A 215 -3.59 -9.42 18.06
CA THR A 215 -2.50 -9.81 18.97
C THR A 215 -1.17 -9.63 18.27
N ASP A 216 -0.06 -9.63 19.00
CA ASP A 216 1.27 -9.52 18.38
C ASP A 216 1.68 -10.83 17.69
N THR A 217 1.11 -11.95 18.12
CA THR A 217 1.43 -13.28 17.59
C THR A 217 0.27 -13.83 16.76
N PHE A 218 0.56 -14.37 15.58
CA PHE A 218 -0.42 -15.03 14.72
C PHE A 218 0.02 -16.45 14.40
N VAL A 219 -0.96 -17.36 14.33
CA VAL A 219 -0.75 -18.77 14.01
C VAL A 219 -1.55 -19.11 12.77
N PHE A 220 -0.91 -19.76 11.80
CA PHE A 220 -1.52 -20.17 10.55
C PHE A 220 -1.46 -21.68 10.36
N GLU A 221 -2.45 -22.17 9.63
CA GLU A 221 -2.50 -23.51 9.08
C GLU A 221 -2.69 -23.43 7.57
N MET A 222 -2.09 -24.37 6.84
CA MET A 222 -2.27 -24.49 5.39
C MET A 222 -2.75 -25.89 5.07
N ASP A 223 -3.78 -26.02 4.22
CA ASP A 223 -4.28 -27.33 3.85
C ASP A 223 -3.17 -28.18 3.20
N GLY A 224 -3.11 -29.47 3.53
CA GLY A 224 -2.04 -30.36 3.06
C GLY A 224 -0.66 -30.13 3.70
N PHE A 225 -0.54 -29.25 4.69
CA PHE A 225 0.67 -29.02 5.48
C PHE A 225 0.39 -29.26 6.98
N LYS A 226 1.12 -30.17 7.63
CA LYS A 226 0.75 -30.63 8.98
C LYS A 226 1.17 -29.69 10.11
N LYS A 227 2.18 -28.86 9.86
CA LYS A 227 2.76 -27.99 10.89
C LYS A 227 2.12 -26.61 10.87
N GLN A 228 1.89 -26.06 12.06
CA GLN A 228 1.44 -24.68 12.22
C GLN A 228 2.60 -23.71 11.95
N ILE A 229 2.28 -22.57 11.32
CA ILE A 229 3.22 -21.48 11.08
C ILE A 229 2.92 -20.36 12.08
N LYS A 230 3.87 -20.04 12.96
CA LYS A 230 3.71 -18.98 13.96
C LYS A 230 4.57 -17.79 13.58
N ILE A 231 3.96 -16.61 13.47
CA ILE A 231 4.66 -15.35 13.25
C ILE A 231 4.47 -14.41 14.44
N LEU A 232 5.41 -13.48 14.59
CA LEU A 232 5.36 -12.38 15.53
C LEU A 232 5.38 -11.07 14.73
N LEU A 233 4.48 -10.15 15.05
CA LEU A 233 4.51 -8.78 14.57
C LEU A 233 5.09 -7.86 15.64
N THR A 234 5.95 -6.94 15.23
CA THR A 234 6.38 -5.78 16.03
C THR A 234 5.49 -4.57 15.71
N PRO A 235 5.22 -3.67 16.67
CA PRO A 235 4.43 -2.48 16.42
C PRO A 235 5.07 -1.55 15.38
N ALA A 236 4.29 -1.11 14.40
CA ALA A 236 4.64 -0.05 13.45
C ALA A 236 3.75 1.18 13.71
N LYS A 237 4.28 2.40 13.60
CA LYS A 237 3.44 3.62 13.59
C LYS A 237 3.77 4.56 12.43
N THR A 238 4.74 4.21 11.59
CA THR A 238 5.19 5.04 10.46
C THR A 238 5.47 4.16 9.26
N GLY A 239 4.76 4.41 8.16
CA GLY A 239 4.93 3.70 6.89
C GLY A 239 3.77 4.01 5.95
N MET A 240 4.07 4.08 4.65
CA MET A 240 3.03 4.08 3.62
C MET A 240 2.59 2.65 3.34
N ASP A 241 1.33 2.48 2.95
CA ASP A 241 0.82 1.21 2.46
C ASP A 241 1.59 0.81 1.20
N PRO A 242 2.15 -0.41 1.11
CA PRO A 242 2.82 -0.83 -0.11
C PRO A 242 1.79 -0.95 -1.24
N GLU A 243 2.08 -0.34 -2.40
CA GLU A 243 1.20 -0.40 -3.59
C GLU A 243 0.92 -1.85 -4.04
N GLU A 244 1.86 -2.77 -3.77
CA GLU A 244 1.70 -4.20 -4.00
C GLU A 244 2.43 -4.98 -2.91
N ILE A 245 1.83 -6.07 -2.42
CA ILE A 245 2.52 -7.02 -1.56
C ILE A 245 3.38 -7.91 -2.46
N GLY A 246 4.50 -7.33 -2.90
CA GLY A 246 5.21 -7.63 -4.14
C GLY A 246 6.70 -7.34 -3.97
N ASN A 247 7.55 -8.32 -3.66
CA ASN A 247 9.02 -8.13 -3.50
C ASN A 247 9.39 -7.34 -2.23
N ALA A 248 9.58 -8.06 -1.13
CA ALA A 248 9.91 -7.46 0.17
C ALA A 248 11.20 -8.02 0.76
N ALA A 249 11.90 -7.17 1.52
CA ALA A 249 12.97 -7.57 2.43
C ALA A 249 12.58 -7.15 3.86
N VAL A 250 12.90 -8.02 4.82
CA VAL A 250 12.82 -7.70 6.25
C VAL A 250 14.25 -7.48 6.75
N ILE A 251 14.47 -6.32 7.37
CA ILE A 251 15.76 -5.90 7.89
C ILE A 251 15.53 -5.53 9.35
N ASP A 252 15.88 -6.44 10.24
CA ASP A 252 15.57 -6.32 11.67
C ASP A 252 14.05 -6.09 11.83
N ASP A 253 13.60 -4.96 12.39
CA ASP A 253 12.18 -4.59 12.52
C ASP A 253 11.66 -3.66 11.40
N VAL A 254 12.45 -3.44 10.35
CA VAL A 254 12.08 -2.62 9.19
C VAL A 254 11.70 -3.50 8.01
N MET A 255 10.52 -3.25 7.43
CA MET A 255 10.11 -3.84 6.16
C MET A 255 10.35 -2.90 5.01
N ILE A 256 10.96 -3.42 3.96
CA ILE A 256 11.07 -2.73 2.67
C ILE A 256 10.26 -3.48 1.63
N PHE A 257 9.41 -2.76 0.93
CA PHE A 257 8.71 -3.23 -0.26
C PHE A 257 9.25 -2.50 -1.49
N ALA A 258 9.40 -3.24 -2.59
CA ALA A 258 9.82 -2.69 -3.87
C ALA A 258 8.75 -2.96 -4.93
N HIS A 259 7.94 -1.95 -5.23
CA HIS A 259 7.04 -2.01 -6.37
C HIS A 259 7.81 -1.60 -7.62
N SER A 260 7.72 -2.39 -8.69
CA SER A 260 8.44 -2.11 -9.93
C SER A 260 7.55 -2.23 -11.16
N ILE A 261 7.65 -1.25 -12.04
CA ILE A 261 6.96 -1.20 -13.33
C ILE A 261 8.01 -1.03 -14.42
N ARG A 262 7.93 -1.85 -15.47
CA ARG A 262 8.76 -1.66 -16.67
C ARG A 262 7.97 -0.99 -17.78
N GLU A 263 8.51 0.10 -18.32
CA GLU A 263 8.05 0.73 -19.54
C GLU A 263 9.23 0.81 -20.52
N LYS A 264 9.27 -0.13 -21.47
CA LYS A 264 10.37 -0.28 -22.45
C LYS A 264 11.73 -0.47 -21.75
N ASP A 265 12.66 0.45 -22.01
CA ASP A 265 14.00 0.52 -21.46
C ASP A 265 14.06 1.23 -20.10
N ILE A 266 12.93 1.65 -19.54
CA ILE A 266 12.87 2.27 -18.22
C ILE A 266 12.22 1.31 -17.23
N VAL A 267 12.91 1.08 -16.12
CA VAL A 267 12.36 0.39 -14.95
C VAL A 267 12.14 1.42 -13.86
N GLU A 268 10.89 1.63 -13.49
CA GLU A 268 10.47 2.43 -12.34
C GLU A 268 10.40 1.53 -11.12
N VAL A 269 10.94 2.00 -10.00
CA VAL A 269 10.92 1.30 -8.71
C VAL A 269 10.53 2.27 -7.60
N LEU A 270 9.41 1.99 -6.93
CA LEU A 270 9.02 2.63 -5.68
C LEU A 270 9.50 1.78 -4.50
N ILE A 271 10.27 2.39 -3.61
CA ILE A 271 10.68 1.78 -2.34
C ILE A 271 9.78 2.30 -1.21
N SER A 272 8.97 1.42 -0.64
CA SER A 272 8.18 1.71 0.55
C SER A 272 8.85 1.13 1.79
N ILE A 273 9.08 1.96 2.81
CA ILE A 273 9.73 1.55 4.06
C ILE A 273 8.70 1.65 5.20
N VAL A 274 8.46 0.53 5.87
CA VAL A 274 7.60 0.45 7.05
C VAL A 274 8.47 0.11 8.25
N ALA A 275 8.47 0.98 9.26
CA ALA A 275 9.40 0.91 10.38
C ALA A 275 8.72 1.23 11.72
N PRO A 276 9.35 0.90 12.86
CA PRO A 276 8.88 1.29 14.17
C PRO A 276 8.73 2.80 14.33
N SER A 277 7.90 3.23 15.28
CA SER A 277 7.42 4.61 15.39
C SER A 277 8.49 5.68 15.65
N ASP A 278 9.62 5.27 16.20
CA ASP A 278 10.78 6.10 16.48
C ASP A 278 11.61 6.38 15.22
N PHE A 279 11.45 5.59 14.15
CA PHE A 279 12.08 5.83 12.84
C PHE A 279 11.31 6.90 12.07
N LYS A 280 11.69 8.16 12.23
CA LYS A 280 11.08 9.29 11.51
C LYS A 280 11.67 9.43 10.11
N ASN A 281 10.78 9.60 9.13
CA ASN A 281 11.11 9.89 7.73
C ASN A 281 12.17 8.95 7.12
N PRO A 282 11.96 7.61 7.17
CA PRO A 282 12.92 6.67 6.58
C PRO A 282 12.99 6.82 5.06
N ARG A 283 14.20 6.76 4.50
CA ARG A 283 14.47 6.84 3.06
C ARG A 283 15.70 6.03 2.66
N SER A 284 15.73 5.60 1.40
CA SER A 284 16.89 4.92 0.80
C SER A 284 17.67 5.80 -0.18
N TYR A 285 17.07 6.91 -0.62
CA TYR A 285 17.71 7.91 -1.46
C TYR A 285 18.85 8.63 -0.73
N LEU A 286 19.94 8.93 -1.44
CA LEU A 286 21.04 9.77 -0.95
C LEU A 286 21.00 11.14 -1.62
N PHE A 287 21.10 12.20 -0.81
CA PHE A 287 21.38 13.53 -1.32
C PHE A 287 22.86 13.68 -1.70
N ASP A 288 23.17 14.70 -2.50
CA ASP A 288 24.53 14.92 -3.01
C ASP A 288 25.55 15.12 -1.87
N ASP A 289 25.13 15.75 -0.77
CA ASP A 289 25.95 15.97 0.43
C ASP A 289 26.15 14.70 1.28
N GLU A 290 25.45 13.61 0.97
CA GLU A 290 25.56 12.31 1.64
C GLU A 290 26.29 11.26 0.81
N ALA A 291 26.47 11.53 -0.49
CA ALA A 291 27.05 10.57 -1.42
C ALA A 291 28.46 10.12 -1.01
N ASP A 292 29.23 10.99 -0.35
CA ASP A 292 30.59 10.68 0.12
C ASP A 292 30.61 9.80 1.38
N LEU A 293 29.50 9.69 2.11
CA LEU A 293 29.40 8.86 3.33
C LEU A 293 29.20 7.38 3.00
N PHE A 294 28.67 7.07 1.83
CA PHE A 294 28.30 5.73 1.42
C PHE A 294 29.04 5.35 0.13
N LYS A 295 29.34 4.06 -0.03
CA LYS A 295 30.01 3.58 -1.25
C LYS A 295 29.14 3.70 -2.50
N SER A 296 27.82 3.72 -2.34
CA SER A 296 26.84 3.74 -3.43
C SER A 296 25.44 4.09 -2.92
N GLY A 297 24.62 4.69 -3.79
CA GLY A 297 23.16 4.77 -3.62
C GLY A 297 22.45 3.46 -4.00
N VAL A 298 21.11 3.48 -4.00
CA VAL A 298 20.26 2.38 -4.52
C VAL A 298 20.61 2.09 -5.98
N TYR A 299 20.69 0.81 -6.38
CA TYR A 299 20.96 0.41 -7.77
C TYR A 299 20.25 -0.90 -8.14
N LEU A 300 20.14 -1.18 -9.45
CA LEU A 300 19.73 -2.50 -9.95
C LEU A 300 20.93 -3.32 -10.41
N THR A 301 20.83 -4.65 -10.29
CA THR A 301 21.70 -5.61 -10.97
C THR A 301 20.88 -6.60 -11.80
N ASP A 302 21.43 -7.04 -12.93
CA ASP A 302 20.85 -8.14 -13.72
C ASP A 302 21.53 -9.49 -13.41
N GLN A 303 21.05 -10.57 -14.03
CA GLN A 303 21.64 -11.91 -13.88
C GLN A 303 23.10 -12.01 -14.36
N SER A 304 23.56 -11.10 -15.22
CA SER A 304 24.95 -11.04 -15.68
C SER A 304 25.87 -10.25 -14.73
N GLY A 305 25.31 -9.63 -13.70
CA GLY A 305 26.02 -8.75 -12.77
C GLY A 305 26.22 -7.33 -13.31
N THR A 306 25.53 -6.94 -14.39
CA THR A 306 25.55 -5.56 -14.90
C THR A 306 24.80 -4.67 -13.91
N ARG A 307 25.42 -3.55 -13.52
CA ARG A 307 24.86 -2.57 -12.58
C ARG A 307 24.22 -1.40 -13.31
N TYR A 308 23.06 -0.96 -12.82
CA TYR A 308 22.31 0.18 -13.33
C TYR A 308 22.07 1.19 -12.20
N GLU A 309 22.51 2.43 -12.41
CA GLU A 309 22.31 3.53 -11.47
C GLU A 309 20.99 4.27 -11.75
N PRO A 310 20.39 4.91 -10.73
CA PRO A 310 19.15 5.64 -10.91
C PRO A 310 19.36 6.95 -11.67
N ASP A 311 18.38 7.32 -12.50
CA ASP A 311 18.32 8.59 -13.22
C ASP A 311 17.57 9.63 -12.38
N ASN A 312 18.34 10.46 -11.67
CA ASN A 312 17.83 11.53 -10.83
C ASN A 312 17.17 12.67 -11.62
N GLU A 313 17.59 12.92 -12.86
CA GLU A 313 16.99 13.96 -13.68
C GLU A 313 15.62 13.53 -14.18
N LEU A 314 15.47 12.25 -14.56
CA LEU A 314 14.18 11.67 -14.88
C LEU A 314 13.23 11.73 -13.68
N ARG A 315 13.70 11.37 -12.47
CA ARG A 315 12.90 11.49 -11.24
C ARG A 315 12.40 12.93 -11.01
N LYS A 316 13.29 13.92 -11.08
CA LYS A 316 12.94 15.34 -10.92
C LYS A 316 11.95 15.81 -11.99
N SER A 317 12.15 15.39 -13.25
CA SER A 317 11.27 15.78 -14.36
C SER A 317 9.84 15.22 -14.24
N ARG A 318 9.68 14.11 -13.53
CA ARG A 318 8.39 13.46 -13.25
C ARG A 318 7.74 13.90 -11.94
N ASP A 319 8.39 14.81 -11.20
CA ASP A 319 7.95 15.27 -9.87
C ASP A 319 7.71 14.12 -8.88
N SER A 320 8.48 13.04 -9.02
CA SER A 320 8.31 11.83 -8.22
C SER A 320 8.91 12.00 -6.83
N GLU A 321 8.31 11.34 -5.84
CA GLU A 321 8.78 11.38 -4.46
C GLU A 321 10.20 10.81 -4.32
N ILE A 322 10.82 11.06 -3.17
CA ILE A 322 12.25 10.79 -2.95
C ILE A 322 12.63 9.31 -3.05
N ASN A 323 11.69 8.39 -2.77
CA ASN A 323 11.92 6.94 -2.85
C ASN A 323 11.44 6.32 -4.18
N TYR A 324 11.11 7.13 -5.19
CA TYR A 324 10.94 6.66 -6.57
C TYR A 324 12.28 6.71 -7.32
N PHE A 325 12.64 5.59 -7.94
CA PHE A 325 13.88 5.44 -8.70
C PHE A 325 13.56 5.00 -10.13
N TYR A 326 14.27 5.57 -11.09
CA TYR A 326 14.13 5.24 -12.50
C TYR A 326 15.46 4.72 -13.03
N PHE A 327 15.44 3.59 -13.74
CA PHE A 327 16.66 2.95 -14.24
C PHE A 327 16.55 2.70 -15.74
N HIS A 328 17.61 3.05 -16.48
CA HIS A 328 17.74 2.71 -17.90
C HIS A 328 18.25 1.27 -18.05
N VAL A 329 17.34 0.32 -18.28
CA VAL A 329 17.61 -1.11 -18.38
C VAL A 329 17.11 -1.65 -19.73
N PRO A 330 18.00 -2.15 -20.61
CA PRO A 330 17.61 -2.72 -21.90
C PRO A 330 16.58 -3.84 -21.79
N GLU A 331 15.56 -3.84 -22.66
CA GLU A 331 14.38 -4.74 -22.63
C GLU A 331 14.72 -6.24 -22.52
N ASP A 332 15.85 -6.66 -23.09
CA ASP A 332 16.33 -8.05 -23.10
C ASP A 332 16.86 -8.53 -21.74
N ARG A 333 17.08 -7.61 -20.79
CA ARG A 333 17.60 -7.95 -19.46
C ARG A 333 16.49 -8.45 -18.54
N GLN A 334 16.76 -9.59 -17.90
CA GLN A 334 15.85 -10.28 -16.99
C GLN A 334 16.49 -10.54 -15.62
N GLY A 335 15.65 -10.93 -14.66
CA GLY A 335 16.06 -11.27 -13.31
C GLY A 335 16.67 -10.10 -12.54
N LEU A 336 16.09 -8.91 -12.71
CA LEU A 336 16.55 -7.71 -12.04
C LEU A 336 16.45 -7.84 -10.52
N LYS A 337 17.49 -7.41 -9.82
CA LYS A 337 17.56 -7.30 -8.38
C LYS A 337 17.77 -5.86 -7.99
N LEU A 338 16.91 -5.35 -7.12
CA LEU A 338 17.13 -4.09 -6.43
C LEU A 338 18.12 -4.30 -5.28
N VAL A 339 19.13 -3.44 -5.21
CA VAL A 339 20.09 -3.39 -4.11
C VAL A 339 19.92 -2.09 -3.37
N ILE A 340 19.67 -2.21 -2.06
CA ILE A 340 19.51 -1.09 -1.13
C ILE A 340 20.71 -1.13 -0.19
N PRO A 341 21.70 -0.24 -0.35
CA PRO A 341 22.90 -0.28 0.49
C PRO A 341 22.72 0.45 1.82
N GLN A 342 21.72 1.32 1.95
CA GLN A 342 21.42 2.03 3.19
C GLN A 342 19.97 2.47 3.31
N ILE A 343 19.55 2.67 4.56
CA ILE A 343 18.33 3.40 4.94
C ILE A 343 18.76 4.52 5.89
N ILE A 344 18.33 5.75 5.63
CA ILE A 344 18.53 6.92 6.49
C ILE A 344 17.21 7.26 7.16
N PHE A 345 17.24 7.57 8.46
CA PHE A 345 16.07 7.95 9.25
C PHE A 345 16.46 8.89 10.39
N LYS A 346 15.48 9.41 11.12
CA LYS A 346 15.70 10.30 12.27
C LYS A 346 15.06 9.71 13.53
N ARG A 347 15.69 9.97 14.69
CA ARG A 347 15.08 9.80 16.00
C ARG A 347 15.13 11.12 16.75
N ASP A 348 13.99 11.53 17.32
CA ASP A 348 13.87 12.79 18.03
C ASP A 348 14.01 12.58 19.55
N TYR A 349 14.69 13.52 20.20
CA TYR A 349 14.74 13.66 21.65
C TYR A 349 14.12 15.00 22.08
N LYS A 350 13.01 14.96 22.83
CA LYS A 350 12.22 16.14 23.20
C LYS A 350 11.79 16.14 24.68
N GLU A 351 12.74 15.89 25.59
CA GLU A 351 12.48 15.79 27.04
C GLU A 351 12.66 17.12 27.80
N ASN A 352 13.22 18.16 27.16
CA ASN A 352 13.45 19.49 27.76
C ASN A 352 14.25 19.51 29.07
N ASN A 353 15.10 18.51 29.30
CA ASN A 353 15.85 18.32 30.55
C ASN A 353 17.33 18.71 30.44
N ILE A 354 17.88 18.85 29.22
CA ILE A 354 19.25 19.34 29.01
C ILE A 354 19.23 20.86 29.05
N ILE A 355 19.58 21.43 30.21
CA ILE A 355 19.50 22.87 30.46
C ILE A 355 20.89 23.41 30.77
N ILE A 356 21.38 24.32 29.93
CA ILE A 356 22.64 25.02 30.18
C ILE A 356 22.47 26.54 30.12
N SER A 357 23.42 27.25 30.71
CA SER A 357 23.57 28.68 30.42
C SER A 357 24.37 28.81 29.13
N MET A 358 23.95 29.69 28.22
CA MET A 358 24.68 29.91 26.98
C MET A 358 26.14 30.29 27.29
N PRO A 359 27.12 29.65 26.62
CA PRO A 359 28.52 29.96 26.84
C PRO A 359 28.82 31.44 26.54
N LYS A 360 29.74 32.02 27.30
CA LYS A 360 30.30 33.34 26.96
C LYS A 360 31.39 33.17 25.91
N GLU A 361 31.70 34.23 25.19
CA GLU A 361 32.78 34.25 24.21
C GLU A 361 34.09 33.71 24.82
N ASN A 362 34.76 32.81 24.10
CA ASN A 362 35.98 32.11 24.53
C ASN A 362 35.86 31.30 25.84
N LYS A 363 34.64 30.95 26.25
CA LYS A 363 34.40 30.04 27.37
C LYS A 363 33.62 28.82 26.91
N GLU A 364 33.96 27.68 27.49
CA GLU A 364 33.24 26.43 27.33
C GLU A 364 32.28 26.24 28.51
N THR A 365 31.13 25.61 28.23
CA THR A 365 30.19 25.14 29.24
C THR A 365 30.09 23.62 29.10
N CYS A 366 30.46 22.89 30.16
CA CYS A 366 30.29 21.44 30.19
C CYS A 366 28.80 21.10 30.24
N ILE A 367 28.37 20.16 29.40
CA ILE A 367 27.01 19.60 29.41
C ILE A 367 27.05 18.26 30.16
N ASN A 368 27.88 17.32 29.70
CA ASN A 368 28.07 15.97 30.26
C ASN A 368 26.77 15.17 30.42
N GLU A 369 25.83 15.33 29.49
CA GLU A 369 24.57 14.59 29.49
C GLU A 369 24.66 13.34 28.61
N LYS A 370 24.02 12.26 29.06
CA LYS A 370 23.98 10.99 28.32
C LYS A 370 22.53 10.58 28.07
N ILE A 371 22.20 10.40 26.80
CA ILE A 371 20.85 10.12 26.33
C ILE A 371 20.83 8.78 25.62
N GLN A 372 20.03 7.85 26.11
CA GLN A 372 19.73 6.61 25.37
C GLN A 372 18.71 6.91 24.27
N LEU A 373 19.05 6.56 23.04
CA LEU A 373 18.20 6.74 21.86
C LEU A 373 18.25 5.49 21.00
N GLY A 374 17.28 4.59 21.18
CA GLY A 374 17.31 3.26 20.56
C GLY A 374 18.52 2.46 21.05
N SER A 375 19.35 1.99 20.11
CA SER A 375 20.57 1.22 20.39
C SER A 375 21.82 2.07 20.63
N HIS A 376 21.68 3.40 20.76
CA HIS A 376 22.79 4.34 20.92
C HIS A 376 22.69 5.09 22.24
N CYS A 377 23.84 5.35 22.84
CA CYS A 377 23.99 6.30 23.93
C CYS A 377 24.71 7.55 23.37
N ILE A 378 23.96 8.64 23.22
CA ILE A 378 24.45 9.94 22.76
C ILE A 378 25.00 10.69 23.99
N SER A 379 26.26 11.10 23.93
CA SER A 379 26.87 11.99 24.93
C SER A 379 26.94 13.40 24.36
N MET A 380 26.35 14.37 25.06
CA MET A 380 26.56 15.79 24.80
C MET A 380 27.63 16.29 25.77
N ASP A 381 28.79 16.65 25.23
CA ASP A 381 29.99 16.82 26.04
C ASP A 381 30.12 18.27 26.50
N LYS A 382 30.17 19.21 25.56
CA LYS A 382 30.34 20.64 25.84
C LYS A 382 29.72 21.54 24.78
N ALA A 383 29.47 22.78 25.19
CA ALA A 383 29.08 23.87 24.31
C ALA A 383 30.07 25.03 24.40
N SER A 384 30.31 25.71 23.29
CA SER A 384 31.15 26.91 23.22
C SER A 384 30.58 27.95 22.26
N LEU A 385 30.90 29.23 22.47
CA LEU A 385 30.52 30.29 21.54
C LEU A 385 31.71 30.57 20.61
N ILE A 386 31.52 30.26 19.32
CA ILE A 386 32.52 30.45 18.28
C ILE A 386 32.34 31.84 17.67
N PRO A 387 33.38 32.68 17.65
CA PRO A 387 33.29 34.02 17.12
C PRO A 387 33.14 34.04 15.59
N ALA A 388 32.45 35.06 15.09
CA ALA A 388 32.33 35.35 13.67
C ALA A 388 33.71 35.40 12.98
N GLY A 389 33.79 34.90 11.75
CA GLY A 389 35.03 34.83 10.97
C GLY A 389 35.99 33.70 11.36
N SER A 390 35.69 32.90 12.39
CA SER A 390 36.50 31.73 12.76
C SER A 390 36.64 30.73 11.60
N GLU A 391 37.81 30.10 11.48
CA GLU A 391 38.11 29.16 10.40
C GLU A 391 37.26 27.89 10.45
N ILE A 392 36.81 27.49 11.65
CA ILE A 392 35.94 26.32 11.85
C ILE A 392 34.52 26.54 11.34
N LEU A 393 34.09 27.79 11.14
CA LEU A 393 32.74 28.09 10.67
C LEU A 393 32.64 27.88 9.15
N PRO A 394 31.62 27.18 8.65
CA PRO A 394 31.34 27.09 7.21
C PRO A 394 30.90 28.45 6.66
N GLY A 395 31.02 28.64 5.35
CA GLY A 395 30.93 29.95 4.68
C GLY A 395 29.80 30.86 5.16
N GLU A 396 28.57 30.37 5.17
CA GLU A 396 27.38 31.15 5.56
C GLU A 396 27.34 31.48 7.05
N PHE A 397 27.96 30.65 7.89
CA PHE A 397 28.01 30.83 9.35
C PHE A 397 29.13 31.78 9.78
N LYS A 398 30.04 32.18 8.89
CA LYS A 398 31.12 33.12 9.23
C LYS A 398 30.65 34.53 9.55
N ALA A 399 29.42 34.90 9.18
CA ALA A 399 28.90 36.25 9.32
C ALA A 399 28.60 36.64 10.79
N ALA A 400 28.42 35.67 11.68
CA ALA A 400 27.99 35.91 13.04
C ALA A 400 28.55 34.87 14.03
N ASN A 401 28.44 35.18 15.32
CA ASN A 401 28.80 34.24 16.37
C ASN A 401 27.86 33.03 16.34
N CYS A 402 28.40 31.84 16.58
CA CYS A 402 27.65 30.59 16.55
C CYS A 402 27.86 29.81 17.85
N LEU A 403 26.78 29.24 18.39
CA LEU A 403 26.87 28.24 19.44
C LEU A 403 27.33 26.92 18.82
N MET A 404 28.45 26.38 19.26
CA MET A 404 28.90 25.04 18.93
C MET A 404 28.50 24.07 20.04
N ILE A 405 27.94 22.92 19.66
CA ILE A 405 27.67 21.80 20.57
C ILE A 405 28.45 20.59 20.05
N GLU A 406 29.30 20.03 20.90
CA GLU A 406 30.02 18.79 20.61
C GLU A 406 29.25 17.59 21.16
N ALA A 407 29.11 16.56 20.34
CA ALA A 407 28.44 15.34 20.70
C ALA A 407 29.19 14.11 20.18
N SER A 408 29.04 13.01 20.90
CA SER A 408 29.58 11.70 20.57
C SER A 408 28.53 10.62 20.78
N ALA A 409 28.71 9.46 20.18
CA ALA A 409 27.82 8.32 20.38
C ALA A 409 28.62 7.04 20.63
N THR A 410 28.08 6.20 21.50
CA THR A 410 28.48 4.79 21.59
C THR A 410 27.30 3.91 21.21
N THR A 411 27.57 2.89 20.41
CA THR A 411 26.56 1.96 19.91
C THR A 411 26.58 0.67 20.71
N GLU A 412 25.41 0.09 20.98
CA GLU A 412 25.29 -1.24 21.57
C GLU A 412 25.93 -2.32 20.66
N ILE A 413 26.52 -3.33 21.29
CA ILE A 413 27.19 -4.42 20.58
C ILE A 413 26.18 -5.15 19.69
N GLY A 414 26.46 -5.18 18.38
CA GLY A 414 25.65 -5.90 17.39
C GLY A 414 24.59 -5.05 16.68
N SER A 415 24.43 -3.78 17.05
CA SER A 415 23.58 -2.86 16.28
C SER A 415 24.13 -2.61 14.88
N ARG A 416 23.22 -2.52 13.90
CA ARG A 416 23.52 -2.20 12.50
C ARG A 416 23.38 -0.72 12.18
N GLU A 417 22.97 0.08 13.15
CA GLU A 417 22.70 1.50 12.95
C GLU A 417 23.89 2.35 13.40
N SER A 418 24.12 3.43 12.66
CA SER A 418 25.18 4.41 12.91
C SER A 418 24.58 5.80 12.96
N VAL A 419 25.05 6.62 13.91
CA VAL A 419 24.70 8.04 13.96
C VAL A 419 25.47 8.76 12.85
N LEU A 420 24.75 9.45 11.98
CA LEU A 420 25.31 10.28 10.92
C LEU A 420 25.60 11.69 11.42
N ARG A 421 24.69 12.28 12.20
CA ARG A 421 24.86 13.61 12.81
C ARG A 421 23.79 13.86 13.87
N ILE A 422 24.04 14.86 14.71
CA ILE A 422 23.07 15.40 15.66
C ILE A 422 22.65 16.79 15.18
N ILE A 423 21.34 17.02 15.08
CA ILE A 423 20.74 18.29 14.71
C ILE A 423 20.04 18.84 15.95
N PRO A 424 20.64 19.80 16.67
CA PRO A 424 20.03 20.39 17.86
C PRO A 424 18.73 21.13 17.52
N ASP A 425 17.84 21.23 18.50
CA ASP A 425 16.68 22.13 18.49
C ASP A 425 16.72 22.92 19.80
N ILE A 426 17.20 24.17 19.70
CA ILE A 426 17.43 25.02 20.87
C ILE A 426 16.18 25.83 21.20
N GLN A 427 15.76 25.73 22.45
CA GLN A 427 14.74 26.60 23.02
C GLN A 427 15.35 27.53 24.05
N VAL A 428 14.81 28.73 24.16
CA VAL A 428 15.32 29.73 25.09
C VAL A 428 14.30 29.96 26.20
N MET A 429 14.77 29.91 27.44
CA MET A 429 13.95 30.29 28.60
C MET A 429 13.96 31.81 28.76
N ASN A 430 12.76 32.41 28.84
CA ASN A 430 12.62 33.82 29.17
C ASN A 430 12.68 34.06 30.69
N SER A 431 12.63 35.34 31.10
CA SER A 431 12.67 35.78 32.50
C SER A 431 11.51 35.27 33.37
N LEU A 432 10.43 34.77 32.76
CA LEU A 432 9.27 34.17 33.41
C LEU A 432 9.26 32.63 33.35
N PHE A 433 10.38 32.01 32.97
CA PHE A 433 10.52 30.56 32.78
C PHE A 433 9.60 29.96 31.71
N HIS A 434 9.08 30.77 30.79
CA HIS A 434 8.40 30.26 29.61
C HIS A 434 9.41 29.91 28.52
N LEU A 435 9.15 28.80 27.83
CA LEU A 435 9.91 28.34 26.69
C LEU A 435 9.44 29.08 25.45
N MET A 436 10.39 29.67 24.73
CA MET A 436 10.13 30.30 23.44
C MET A 436 11.03 29.64 22.39
N PRO A 437 10.46 29.17 21.26
CA PRO A 437 11.28 28.84 20.11
C PRO A 437 11.96 30.13 19.62
N VAL A 438 13.19 29.99 19.15
CA VAL A 438 13.96 31.09 18.57
C VAL A 438 14.23 30.80 17.11
N SER A 439 14.22 31.86 16.30
CA SER A 439 14.69 31.74 14.92
C SER A 439 16.18 31.39 14.94
N GLN A 440 16.52 30.27 14.31
CA GLN A 440 17.86 29.71 14.34
C GLN A 440 18.20 29.04 13.01
N SER A 441 19.46 29.18 12.61
CA SER A 441 20.05 28.45 11.49
C SER A 441 21.04 27.44 12.03
N ILE A 442 21.03 26.22 11.49
CA ILE A 442 21.78 25.09 12.05
C ILE A 442 22.62 24.45 10.96
N TYR A 443 23.91 24.30 11.26
CA TYR A 443 24.82 23.43 10.51
C TYR A 443 25.18 22.25 11.40
N ALA A 444 25.04 21.04 10.91
CA ALA A 444 25.43 19.82 11.60
C ALA A 444 26.36 19.03 10.70
N GLU A 445 27.59 18.82 11.16
CA GLU A 445 28.60 18.07 10.42
C GLU A 445 28.21 16.59 10.36
N PHE A 446 28.40 15.96 9.21
CA PHE A 446 28.33 14.50 9.12
C PHE A 446 29.55 13.87 9.79
N TRP A 447 29.29 12.96 10.71
CA TRP A 447 30.31 12.31 11.50
C TRP A 447 31.09 11.30 10.65
N ASP A 448 32.40 11.21 10.89
CA ASP A 448 33.16 10.04 10.44
C ASP A 448 32.61 8.82 11.21
N LEU A 449 32.12 7.83 10.45
CA LEU A 449 31.58 6.58 10.97
C LEU A 449 32.58 5.80 11.84
N LYS A 450 33.88 6.14 11.83
CA LYS A 450 34.90 5.58 12.72
C LYS A 450 35.09 6.37 14.02
N LEU A 451 34.88 7.68 13.98
CA LEU A 451 35.11 8.56 15.12
C LEU A 451 33.87 8.68 16.02
N HIS A 452 32.68 8.41 15.48
CA HIS A 452 31.40 8.45 16.19
C HIS A 452 31.20 9.74 17.02
N SER A 453 31.71 10.86 16.52
CA SER A 453 31.68 12.16 17.17
C SER A 453 31.75 13.28 16.14
N GLY A 454 31.23 14.44 16.51
CA GLY A 454 31.27 15.64 15.70
C GLY A 454 30.60 16.81 16.42
N TYR A 455 30.30 17.87 15.67
CA TYR A 455 29.71 19.08 16.24
C TYR A 455 28.59 19.64 15.38
N SER A 456 27.78 20.49 16.02
CA SER A 456 26.74 21.28 15.37
C SER A 456 26.95 22.76 15.72
N LEU A 457 26.70 23.63 14.75
CA LEU A 457 26.78 25.09 14.88
C LEU A 457 25.38 25.67 14.75
N ILE A 458 25.03 26.57 15.67
CA ILE A 458 23.73 27.24 15.73
C ILE A 458 23.97 28.74 15.69
N HIS A 459 23.41 29.40 14.67
CA HIS A 459 23.29 30.85 14.62
C HIS A 459 21.88 31.27 15.05
N PHE A 460 21.79 32.32 15.87
CA PHE A 460 20.51 32.89 16.30
C PHE A 460 20.34 34.28 15.68
N ASP A 461 19.20 34.53 15.06
CA ASP A 461 18.99 35.78 14.31
C ASP A 461 18.93 37.02 15.22
N ASP A 462 18.27 36.92 16.39
CA ASP A 462 17.96 38.07 17.27
C ASP A 462 18.25 37.80 18.76
N LEU A 463 19.31 37.05 19.09
CA LEU A 463 19.66 36.76 20.48
C LEU A 463 20.74 37.73 21.01
N GLU A 464 20.30 38.88 21.53
CA GLU A 464 21.21 39.95 22.02
C GLU A 464 21.86 39.66 23.39
N GLU A 465 21.28 38.76 24.19
CA GLU A 465 21.73 38.50 25.57
C GLU A 465 21.95 37.01 25.86
N THR A 466 22.91 36.72 26.74
CA THR A 466 23.15 35.36 27.27
C THR A 466 21.94 34.88 28.07
N LYS A 467 21.32 33.78 27.63
CA LYS A 467 20.15 33.18 28.29
C LYS A 467 20.41 31.73 28.69
N LYS A 468 19.50 31.18 29.50
CA LYS A 468 19.42 29.73 29.70
C LYS A 468 18.78 29.12 28.46
N ILE A 469 19.39 28.07 27.95
CA ILE A 469 18.91 27.33 26.79
C ILE A 469 18.55 25.91 27.18
N ILE A 470 17.56 25.36 26.50
CA ILE A 470 17.19 23.96 26.55
C ILE A 470 17.59 23.34 25.23
N ILE A 471 18.26 22.19 25.31
CA ILE A 471 18.76 21.46 24.14
C ILE A 471 17.88 20.23 23.93
N ASN A 472 17.04 20.28 22.91
CA ASN A 472 16.49 19.07 22.28
C ASN A 472 17.34 18.74 21.04
N PHE A 473 17.10 17.59 20.42
CA PHE A 473 17.79 17.27 19.16
C PHE A 473 17.08 16.18 18.37
N SER A 474 17.38 16.12 17.08
CA SER A 474 17.14 14.97 16.23
C SER A 474 18.48 14.32 15.89
N ALA A 475 18.62 13.02 16.16
CA ALA A 475 19.71 12.23 15.61
C ALA A 475 19.32 11.75 14.22
N GLU A 476 20.16 12.00 13.22
CA GLU A 476 20.03 11.36 11.91
C GLU A 476 20.90 10.11 11.93
N LEU A 477 20.30 8.97 11.58
CA LEU A 477 20.93 7.66 11.65
C LEU A 477 20.86 6.97 10.29
N SER A 478 21.76 6.01 10.09
CA SER A 478 21.70 5.09 8.97
C SER A 478 21.78 3.64 9.42
N MET A 479 21.08 2.76 8.71
CA MET A 479 21.38 1.33 8.68
C MET A 479 22.11 1.03 7.38
N THR A 480 23.18 0.23 7.45
CA THR A 480 23.98 -0.14 6.26
C THR A 480 23.76 -1.60 5.87
N GLY A 481 23.51 -1.84 4.59
CA GLY A 481 23.33 -3.14 3.95
C GLY A 481 24.63 -3.70 3.34
N PRO A 482 24.56 -4.46 2.21
CA PRO A 482 23.51 -4.39 1.19
C PRO A 482 22.34 -5.36 1.41
N TRP A 483 21.13 -4.90 1.08
CA TRP A 483 19.94 -5.74 1.01
C TRP A 483 19.47 -5.90 -0.42
N GLU A 484 19.23 -7.15 -0.83
CA GLU A 484 18.80 -7.49 -2.18
C GLU A 484 17.32 -7.87 -2.20
N ILE A 485 16.55 -7.23 -3.08
CA ILE A 485 15.17 -7.55 -3.35
C ILE A 485 15.06 -7.99 -4.82
N GLN A 486 14.66 -9.24 -5.05
CA GLN A 486 14.40 -9.71 -6.41
C GLN A 486 13.16 -9.00 -6.95
N LEU A 487 13.27 -8.37 -8.12
CA LEU A 487 12.13 -7.75 -8.80
C LEU A 487 11.49 -8.75 -9.74
N ASP A 488 10.16 -8.84 -9.66
CA ASP A 488 9.35 -9.65 -10.56
C ASP A 488 9.32 -8.95 -11.94
N GLY A 489 9.94 -9.56 -12.95
CA GLY A 489 10.02 -9.00 -14.30
C GLY A 489 8.66 -9.01 -15.00
N LYS A 490 7.99 -7.86 -15.07
CA LYS A 490 6.90 -7.60 -16.01
C LYS A 490 7.18 -6.33 -16.79
#